data_AF-A0A553GQA9-F1
#
_entry.id   AF-A0A553GQA9-F1
#
_cell.length_a   1.000
_cell.length_b   1.000
_cell.length_c   1.000
_cell.angle_alpha   90.00
_cell.angle_beta   90.00
_cell.angle_gamma   90.00
#
_symmetry.space_group_name_H-M   'P 1'
#
loop_
_entity.id
_entity.type
_entity.pdbx_description
1 polymer ?
#
loop_
_entity_poly.entity_id
_entity_poly.type
_entity_poly.pdbx_seq_one_letter_code
_entity_poly.pdbx_strand_id
1 'polypeptide(L)'
;MKKIVLLILIATCLTKLAMGQERILLTSDRDVYIGGEELWLNLTSTTLSEDSHTISSKVAYLELINSNNEPVIQEKVLLHNGRAATKILLPDTISTGNYLLRTYTRWMTNFDASYFDTKLVSVINPFVKNSLPNINEANKNNDDKVDLMSESSELITGLKTTYANRQKVSFQIEYEKDVVSTVVSVAKACLYNNLEKQKQPAQSQQLNEQLLAPELKGEIISGTISNIDDGHAIVDEKLTLSFVGNNPILEFATTDEQGRFAFEANRYGKQEMVIQPYLIDTAKLNYKITLLDNFSNQFSDEMPLLYMDSLRVNAINKAIVNMQVSAVYDRHLPDLAMMDSIESQHAFYHYPEKSVLIDKYIELPTVEEIIKEIVPSVVLRKSKGKYEFRVYEDDSYYPRDGKTMVFMDGVPIADIDRILKMSPEYLSKIDVLNLNYYLLNENLGRLLLFFTKDGDMGNMEFDTRIFRQVHNGYQNSYCFISPDYSIEKVKNSPLADYRNLLFFKTFESQLMNENDVVEFYTGDDSSDYIVEVTQIKADGDRLISRTKMRVE
;
A
#
# COMPACT_ATOMS: atom_id res chain seq x y z
N MET A 1 -42.37 15.82 16.45
CA MET A 1 -41.53 15.23 15.39
C MET A 1 -40.14 15.85 15.29
N LYS A 2 -39.96 17.17 15.13
CA LYS A 2 -38.62 17.81 15.07
C LYS A 2 -37.69 17.54 16.29
N LYS A 3 -38.23 17.49 17.52
CA LYS A 3 -37.45 17.16 18.74
C LYS A 3 -37.02 15.69 18.83
N ILE A 4 -37.77 14.76 18.23
CA ILE A 4 -37.46 13.33 18.23
C ILE A 4 -36.38 13.02 17.19
N VAL A 5 -36.44 13.65 16.02
CA VAL A 5 -35.37 13.57 15.00
C VAL A 5 -34.06 14.16 15.54
N LEU A 6 -34.12 15.28 16.27
CA LEU A 6 -32.94 15.87 16.91
C LEU A 6 -32.35 14.97 18.01
N LEU A 7 -33.19 14.33 18.84
CA LEU A 7 -32.74 13.38 19.85
C LEU A 7 -32.15 12.10 19.26
N ILE A 8 -32.68 11.60 18.14
CA ILE A 8 -32.12 10.46 17.41
C ILE A 8 -30.78 10.85 16.77
N LEU A 9 -30.68 12.03 16.15
CA LEU A 9 -29.41 12.55 15.60
C LEU A 9 -28.34 12.75 16.68
N ILE A 10 -28.71 13.31 17.82
CA ILE A 10 -27.83 13.51 18.97
C ILE A 10 -27.43 12.16 19.57
N ALA A 11 -28.34 11.20 19.70
CA ALA A 11 -28.03 9.85 20.18
C ALA A 11 -27.13 9.08 19.21
N THR A 12 -27.34 9.17 17.89
CA THR A 12 -26.42 8.60 16.89
C THR A 12 -25.07 9.30 16.84
N CYS A 13 -25.01 10.59 17.17
CA CYS A 13 -23.76 11.34 17.29
C CYS A 13 -23.01 10.96 18.58
N LEU A 14 -23.71 10.82 19.70
CA LEU A 14 -23.14 10.38 20.99
C LEU A 14 -22.70 8.90 20.97
N THR A 15 -23.41 8.01 20.27
CA THR A 15 -22.92 6.63 20.09
C THR A 15 -21.75 6.55 19.12
N LYS A 16 -21.67 7.44 18.12
CA LYS A 16 -20.48 7.60 17.26
C LYS A 16 -19.26 8.11 18.03
N LEU A 17 -19.43 9.02 19.00
CA LEU A 17 -18.36 9.50 19.88
C LEU A 17 -17.96 8.51 21.00
N ALA A 18 -18.80 7.53 21.32
CA ALA A 18 -18.57 6.57 22.40
C ALA A 18 -17.76 5.32 22.00
N MET A 19 -17.48 5.12 20.71
CA MET A 19 -16.50 4.14 20.24
C MET A 19 -15.15 4.84 20.10
N GLY A 20 -14.10 4.30 20.73
CA GLY A 20 -12.78 4.94 20.80
C GLY A 20 -12.36 5.57 19.48
N GLN A 21 -12.02 6.85 19.51
CA GLN A 21 -11.64 7.59 18.32
C GLN A 21 -10.19 7.21 17.97
N GLU A 22 -10.07 6.30 17.00
CA GLU A 22 -8.80 5.99 16.33
C GLU A 22 -8.26 7.27 15.67
N ARG A 23 -6.97 7.53 15.83
CA ARG A 23 -6.23 8.54 15.08
C ARG A 23 -5.06 7.87 14.39
N ILE A 24 -4.68 8.36 13.23
CA ILE A 24 -3.46 7.98 12.56
C ILE A 24 -2.66 9.23 12.22
N LEU A 25 -1.40 9.24 12.61
CA LEU A 25 -0.48 10.37 12.49
C LEU A 25 0.61 10.03 11.48
N LEU A 26 0.95 10.99 10.64
CA LEU A 26 2.00 10.90 9.63
C LEU A 26 3.22 11.72 10.04
N THR A 27 4.40 11.15 9.83
CA THR A 27 5.69 11.87 9.90
C THR A 27 6.44 11.63 8.60
N SER A 28 6.84 12.70 7.91
CA SER A 28 7.68 12.61 6.71
C SER A 28 9.14 12.92 7.00
N ASP A 29 10.04 12.49 6.12
CA ASP A 29 11.48 12.73 6.28
C ASP A 29 11.90 14.20 6.15
N ARG A 30 11.17 14.99 5.33
CA ARG A 30 11.41 16.42 5.08
C ARG A 30 10.16 17.12 4.53
N ASP A 31 10.29 18.36 4.07
CA ASP A 31 9.15 19.18 3.61
C ASP A 31 9.18 19.49 2.10
N VAL A 32 10.36 19.48 1.50
CA VAL A 32 10.57 19.77 0.08
C VAL A 32 11.15 18.55 -0.63
N TYR A 33 10.54 18.23 -1.76
CA TYR A 33 10.90 17.09 -2.58
C TYR A 33 11.14 17.51 -4.02
N ILE A 34 11.97 16.74 -4.71
CA ILE A 34 12.21 16.91 -6.15
C ILE A 34 11.44 15.81 -6.89
N GLY A 35 10.85 16.14 -8.04
CA GLY A 35 10.20 15.13 -8.90
C GLY A 35 11.16 13.97 -9.21
N GLY A 36 10.71 12.72 -9.06
CA GLY A 36 11.55 11.52 -9.16
C GLY A 36 12.15 11.03 -7.83
N GLU A 37 12.05 11.80 -6.74
CA GLU A 37 12.51 11.35 -5.41
C GLU A 37 11.47 10.51 -4.67
N GLU A 38 11.96 9.80 -3.65
CA GLU A 38 11.15 9.09 -2.68
C GLU A 38 10.86 9.98 -1.46
N LEU A 39 9.58 10.10 -1.14
CA LEU A 39 9.04 10.78 0.04
C LEU A 39 8.87 9.72 1.14
N TRP A 40 9.76 9.69 2.13
CA TRP A 40 9.73 8.66 3.18
C TRP A 40 8.79 9.06 4.31
N LEU A 41 8.03 8.08 4.82
CA LEU A 41 6.93 8.28 5.74
C LEU A 41 6.89 7.23 6.84
N ASN A 42 6.45 7.67 8.00
CA ASN A 42 6.04 6.82 9.11
C ASN A 42 4.59 7.12 9.48
N LEU A 43 3.77 6.09 9.60
CA LEU A 43 2.40 6.15 10.07
C LEU A 43 2.32 5.54 11.46
N THR A 44 1.66 6.23 12.39
CA THR A 44 1.46 5.78 13.77
C THR A 44 0.01 5.97 14.18
N SER A 45 -0.68 4.88 14.46
CA SER A 45 -2.02 4.86 15.03
C SER A 45 -1.94 5.10 16.54
N THR A 46 -2.78 6.00 17.03
CA THR A 46 -2.97 6.27 18.47
C THR A 46 -4.45 6.17 18.80
N THR A 47 -4.77 5.94 20.09
CA THR A 47 -6.15 5.89 20.56
C THR A 47 -6.34 6.97 21.62
N LEU A 48 -7.41 7.74 21.50
CA LEU A 48 -7.74 8.83 22.44
C LEU A 48 -8.33 8.36 23.80
N SER A 49 -8.54 7.06 24.02
CA SER A 49 -9.20 6.54 25.23
C SER A 49 -8.43 5.43 25.94
N GLU A 50 -8.25 5.55 27.25
CA GLU A 50 -7.65 4.52 28.13
C GLU A 50 -8.51 3.24 28.28
N ASP A 51 -9.81 3.31 27.95
CA ASP A 51 -10.75 2.19 28.07
C ASP A 51 -10.66 1.21 26.88
N SER A 52 -9.65 0.34 26.95
CA SER A 52 -9.45 -1.06 26.48
C SER A 52 -10.31 -1.76 25.39
N HIS A 53 -11.16 -1.10 24.61
CA HIS A 53 -11.73 -1.67 23.38
C HIS A 53 -11.28 -0.84 22.17
N THR A 54 -9.98 -0.87 21.90
CA THR A 54 -9.37 -0.12 20.81
C THR A 54 -9.75 -0.76 19.47
N ILE A 55 -10.57 -0.06 18.69
CA ILE A 55 -10.68 -0.33 17.25
C ILE A 55 -9.34 0.08 16.65
N SER A 56 -8.52 -0.92 16.28
CA SER A 56 -7.26 -0.69 15.59
C SER A 56 -7.41 -1.20 14.16
N SER A 57 -7.61 -0.26 13.23
CA SER A 57 -7.64 -0.57 11.81
C SER A 57 -6.25 -1.04 11.40
N LYS A 58 -6.19 -2.07 10.55
CA LYS A 58 -4.93 -2.57 9.98
C LYS A 58 -4.55 -1.86 8.69
N VAL A 59 -5.38 -0.98 8.16
CA VAL A 59 -5.14 -0.32 6.87
C VAL A 59 -5.21 1.18 7.03
N ALA A 60 -4.16 1.84 6.56
CA ALA A 60 -4.11 3.28 6.36
C ALA A 60 -4.25 3.61 4.87
N TYR A 61 -4.99 4.66 4.58
CA TYR A 61 -5.10 5.26 3.26
C TYR A 61 -4.21 6.49 3.24
N LEU A 62 -3.38 6.59 2.22
CA LEU A 62 -2.42 7.67 2.05
C LEU A 62 -2.66 8.34 0.71
N GLU A 63 -2.85 9.65 0.72
CA GLU A 63 -3.16 10.43 -0.48
C GLU A 63 -2.22 11.63 -0.60
N LEU A 64 -1.73 11.88 -1.81
CA LEU A 64 -1.08 13.13 -2.17
C LEU A 64 -2.02 13.91 -3.10
N ILE A 65 -2.49 15.06 -2.63
CA ILE A 65 -3.55 15.84 -3.28
C ILE A 65 -2.95 17.13 -3.83
N ASN A 66 -3.26 17.46 -5.08
CA ASN A 66 -2.78 18.69 -5.73
C ASN A 66 -3.66 19.91 -5.36
N SER A 67 -3.25 21.10 -5.81
CA SER A 67 -3.98 22.35 -5.57
C SER A 67 -5.40 22.42 -6.14
N ASN A 68 -5.77 21.51 -7.04
CA ASN A 68 -7.11 21.40 -7.61
C ASN A 68 -7.99 20.41 -6.82
N ASN A 69 -7.54 19.95 -5.65
CA ASN A 69 -8.17 18.88 -4.88
C ASN A 69 -8.26 17.54 -5.64
N GLU A 70 -7.35 17.29 -6.57
CA GLU A 70 -7.25 16.01 -7.27
C GLU A 70 -6.18 15.14 -6.60
N PRO A 71 -6.52 13.91 -6.18
CA PRO A 71 -5.52 12.98 -5.68
C PRO A 71 -4.62 12.54 -6.84
N VAL A 72 -3.34 12.90 -6.77
CA VAL A 72 -2.34 12.52 -7.78
C VAL A 72 -1.65 11.20 -7.45
N ILE A 73 -1.67 10.79 -6.18
CA ILE A 73 -1.16 9.51 -5.68
C ILE A 73 -2.11 9.02 -4.59
N GLN A 74 -2.46 7.74 -4.64
CA GLN A 74 -3.32 7.06 -3.68
C GLN A 74 -2.74 5.68 -3.39
N GLU A 75 -2.40 5.44 -2.13
CA GLU A 75 -1.77 4.20 -1.67
C GLU A 75 -2.49 3.67 -0.44
N LYS A 76 -2.48 2.35 -0.27
CA LYS A 76 -2.92 1.69 0.96
C LYS A 76 -1.71 1.11 1.66
N VAL A 77 -1.64 1.27 2.96
CA VAL A 77 -0.50 0.83 3.77
C VAL A 77 -1.01 -0.10 4.86
N LEU A 78 -0.48 -1.32 4.91
CA LEU A 78 -0.78 -2.26 5.98
C LEU A 78 -0.04 -1.83 7.25
N LEU A 79 -0.77 -1.70 8.34
CA LEU A 79 -0.27 -1.35 9.67
C LEU A 79 0.04 -2.62 10.46
N HIS A 80 1.27 -2.71 10.96
CA HIS A 80 1.70 -3.73 11.91
C HIS A 80 1.74 -3.12 13.30
N ASN A 81 0.93 -3.63 14.23
CA ASN A 81 0.79 -3.08 15.59
C ASN A 81 0.51 -1.57 15.60
N GLY A 82 -0.36 -1.11 14.68
CA GLY A 82 -0.73 0.29 14.51
C GLY A 82 0.36 1.16 13.87
N ARG A 83 1.44 0.60 13.32
CA ARG A 83 2.54 1.37 12.73
C ARG A 83 2.90 0.88 11.33
N ALA A 84 3.45 1.76 10.52
CA ALA A 84 4.08 1.40 9.24
C ALA A 84 5.12 2.42 8.81
N ALA A 85 6.26 1.95 8.32
CA ALA A 85 7.20 2.74 7.55
C ALA A 85 6.98 2.49 6.06
N THR A 86 6.86 3.55 5.27
CA THR A 86 6.61 3.47 3.83
C THR A 86 7.27 4.63 3.10
N LYS A 87 7.12 4.68 1.78
CA LYS A 87 7.57 5.80 0.94
C LYS A 87 6.58 6.08 -0.18
N ILE A 88 6.52 7.29 -0.69
CA ILE A 88 5.83 7.59 -1.96
C ILE A 88 6.90 7.90 -3.01
N LEU A 89 6.88 7.20 -4.15
CA LEU A 89 7.70 7.60 -5.30
C LEU A 89 6.98 8.73 -6.04
N LEU A 90 7.58 9.93 -6.05
CA LEU A 90 7.03 11.06 -6.79
C LEU A 90 7.36 10.90 -8.28
N PRO A 91 6.36 10.87 -9.19
CA PRO A 91 6.63 10.77 -10.62
C PRO A 91 7.51 11.92 -11.12
N ASP A 92 8.39 11.66 -12.08
CA ASP A 92 9.14 12.71 -12.77
C ASP A 92 8.26 13.61 -13.67
N THR A 93 6.98 13.25 -13.83
CA THR A 93 5.93 14.04 -14.48
C THR A 93 5.09 14.88 -13.53
N ILE A 94 5.29 14.79 -12.21
CA ILE A 94 4.51 15.55 -11.22
C ILE A 94 4.74 17.05 -11.39
N SER A 95 3.72 17.88 -11.28
CA SER A 95 3.90 19.34 -11.40
C SER A 95 4.59 19.93 -10.17
N THR A 96 5.23 21.09 -10.35
CA THR A 96 5.78 21.89 -9.26
C THR A 96 4.63 22.56 -8.53
N GLY A 97 4.61 22.45 -7.22
CA GLY A 97 3.54 23.02 -6.41
C GLY A 97 3.59 22.55 -4.96
N ASN A 98 2.67 23.06 -4.18
CA ASN A 98 2.36 22.46 -2.89
C ASN A 98 1.37 21.32 -3.08
N TYR A 99 1.50 20.30 -2.25
CA TYR A 99 0.66 19.12 -2.20
C TYR A 99 0.23 18.87 -0.76
N LEU A 100 -1.03 18.49 -0.57
CA LEU A 100 -1.52 18.04 0.72
C LEU A 100 -1.30 16.53 0.82
N LEU A 101 -0.37 16.13 1.68
CA LEU A 101 -0.23 14.74 2.08
C LEU A 101 -1.22 14.47 3.21
N ARG A 102 -2.03 13.42 3.09
CA ARG A 102 -3.08 13.10 4.04
C ARG A 102 -3.14 11.61 4.34
N THR A 103 -3.41 11.27 5.60
CA THR A 103 -3.62 9.89 6.03
C THR A 103 -4.87 9.73 6.89
N TYR A 104 -5.54 8.59 6.75
CA TYR A 104 -6.71 8.22 7.54
C TYR A 104 -6.95 6.71 7.46
N THR A 105 -7.78 6.17 8.33
CA THR A 105 -8.29 4.80 8.20
C THR A 105 -9.70 4.82 7.62
N ARG A 106 -10.15 3.71 7.05
CA ARG A 106 -11.53 3.61 6.53
C ARG A 106 -12.57 3.97 7.60
N TRP A 107 -12.32 3.61 8.86
CA TRP A 107 -13.20 3.96 9.98
C TRP A 107 -13.31 5.47 10.20
N MET A 108 -12.19 6.21 10.07
CA MET A 108 -12.16 7.65 10.25
C MET A 108 -13.05 8.40 9.23
N THR A 109 -13.30 7.82 8.05
CA THR A 109 -14.18 8.43 7.03
C THR A 109 -15.65 8.53 7.45
N ASN A 110 -16.05 7.86 8.54
CA ASN A 110 -17.39 8.01 9.13
C ASN A 110 -17.61 9.34 9.86
N PHE A 111 -16.51 10.06 10.10
CA PHE A 111 -16.43 11.30 10.84
C PHE A 111 -15.96 12.44 9.92
N ASP A 112 -15.80 13.61 10.49
CA ASP A 112 -15.33 14.80 9.77
C ASP A 112 -13.88 14.62 9.31
N ALA A 113 -13.56 14.98 8.07
CA ALA A 113 -12.20 14.81 7.57
C ALA A 113 -11.17 15.71 8.29
N SER A 114 -11.59 16.70 9.09
CA SER A 114 -10.69 17.43 10.00
C SER A 114 -9.97 16.55 11.03
N TYR A 115 -10.42 15.30 11.23
CA TYR A 115 -9.73 14.31 12.06
C TYR A 115 -8.60 13.58 11.31
N PHE A 116 -8.48 13.74 10.00
CA PHE A 116 -7.39 13.15 9.22
C PHE A 116 -6.11 13.94 9.48
N ASP A 117 -4.99 13.23 9.67
CA ASP A 117 -3.71 13.92 9.79
C ASP A 117 -3.24 14.37 8.41
N THR A 118 -2.73 15.60 8.35
CA THR A 118 -2.29 16.21 7.10
C THR A 118 -0.95 16.90 7.25
N LYS A 119 -0.17 16.90 6.17
CA LYS A 119 1.08 17.65 6.06
C LYS A 119 1.17 18.30 4.69
N LEU A 120 1.49 19.59 4.67
CA LEU A 120 1.79 20.28 3.43
C LEU A 120 3.23 19.95 3.02
N VAL A 121 3.40 19.47 1.79
CA VAL A 121 4.72 19.20 1.20
C VAL A 121 4.86 20.00 -0.09
N SER A 122 6.07 20.46 -0.39
CA SER A 122 6.38 21.17 -1.63
C SER A 122 7.12 20.25 -2.59
N VAL A 123 6.66 20.16 -3.83
CA VAL A 123 7.35 19.42 -4.88
C VAL A 123 7.90 20.41 -5.91
N ILE A 124 9.18 20.26 -6.23
CA ILE A 124 9.88 21.04 -7.24
C ILE A 124 10.29 20.11 -8.36
N ASN A 125 9.71 20.29 -9.53
CA ASN A 125 10.00 19.45 -10.68
C ASN A 125 10.60 20.24 -11.85
N PRO A 126 11.93 20.16 -12.06
CA PRO A 126 12.60 20.82 -13.19
C PRO A 126 12.36 20.13 -14.54
N PHE A 127 11.78 18.92 -14.55
CA PHE A 127 11.57 18.11 -15.76
C PHE A 127 10.28 18.45 -16.50
N VAL A 128 9.34 19.13 -15.84
CA VAL A 128 8.08 19.58 -16.43
C VAL A 128 8.24 21.00 -16.96
N LYS A 129 7.93 21.23 -18.24
CA LYS A 129 8.01 22.57 -18.85
C LYS A 129 7.01 23.52 -18.20
N ASN A 130 7.42 24.77 -18.01
CA ASN A 130 6.62 25.85 -17.41
C ASN A 130 6.13 25.56 -15.97
N SER A 131 6.79 24.63 -15.28
CA SER A 131 6.46 24.18 -13.94
C SER A 131 7.55 24.67 -12.97
N LEU A 132 7.64 25.98 -12.77
CA LEU A 132 8.59 26.60 -11.84
C LEU A 132 7.85 27.28 -10.69
N PRO A 133 8.44 27.32 -9.49
CA PRO A 133 7.83 28.01 -8.35
C PRO A 133 7.79 29.52 -8.60
N ASN A 134 6.85 30.22 -7.96
CA ASN A 134 6.86 31.67 -7.94
C ASN A 134 8.04 32.16 -7.09
N ILE A 135 8.93 32.97 -7.66
CA ILE A 135 10.12 33.46 -6.96
C ILE A 135 9.82 34.85 -6.37
N ASN A 136 9.95 34.98 -5.06
CA ASN A 136 9.93 36.27 -4.37
C ASN A 136 11.38 36.75 -4.16
N GLU A 137 11.62 38.06 -4.29
CA GLU A 137 12.91 38.65 -3.93
C GLU A 137 13.11 38.56 -2.40
N ALA A 138 14.29 38.11 -1.98
CA ALA A 138 14.65 38.09 -0.57
C ALA A 138 14.65 39.52 -0.03
N ASN A 139 13.79 39.81 0.95
CA ASN A 139 13.88 41.08 1.67
C ASN A 139 15.19 41.09 2.47
N LYS A 140 16.21 41.81 1.98
CA LYS A 140 17.53 41.97 2.64
C LYS A 140 17.48 42.54 4.07
N ASN A 141 16.33 43.05 4.51
CA ASN A 141 16.12 43.63 5.83
C ASN A 141 15.41 42.68 6.82
N ASN A 142 14.95 41.52 6.35
CA ASN A 142 14.67 40.41 7.25
C ASN A 142 15.94 39.55 7.27
N ASP A 143 16.67 39.61 8.38
CA ASP A 143 17.42 38.45 8.86
C ASP A 143 16.39 37.35 9.21
N ASP A 144 15.62 36.88 8.23
CA ASP A 144 14.99 35.57 8.26
C ASP A 144 16.14 34.57 8.08
N LYS A 145 17.03 34.53 9.09
CA LYS A 145 17.55 33.24 9.54
C LYS A 145 16.30 32.40 9.63
N VAL A 146 16.15 31.51 8.65
CA VAL A 146 15.14 30.48 8.65
C VAL A 146 15.27 29.81 10.02
N ASP A 147 14.44 30.23 10.96
CA ASP A 147 14.49 29.82 12.36
C ASP A 147 13.85 28.44 12.39
N LEU A 148 14.57 27.48 11.81
CA LEU A 148 14.35 26.04 11.91
C LEU A 148 14.71 25.54 13.31
N MET A 149 15.27 26.43 14.16
CA MET A 149 15.93 26.12 15.44
C MET A 149 15.05 26.47 16.65
N SER A 150 13.80 26.91 16.45
CA SER A 150 12.91 27.34 17.53
C SER A 150 12.02 26.23 18.09
N GLU A 151 12.45 24.97 18.04
CA GLU A 151 11.82 23.85 18.75
C GLU A 151 12.93 23.03 19.43
N SER A 152 12.73 22.73 20.72
CA SER A 152 13.78 22.47 21.71
C SER A 152 14.80 21.42 21.25
N SER A 153 16.09 21.77 21.29
CA SER A 153 17.21 20.84 21.02
C SER A 153 17.40 19.80 22.14
N GLU A 154 16.36 19.54 22.94
CA GLU A 154 16.42 18.72 24.15
C GLU A 154 16.41 17.22 23.84
N LEU A 155 15.96 16.80 22.65
CA LEU A 155 15.86 15.38 22.28
C LEU A 155 17.15 14.79 21.68
N ILE A 156 18.15 15.61 21.34
CA ILE A 156 19.35 15.18 20.60
C ILE A 156 20.60 15.48 21.44
N THR A 157 21.36 14.44 21.79
CA THR A 157 22.61 14.59 22.56
C THR A 157 23.79 13.92 21.85
N GLY A 158 24.99 14.49 22.00
CA GLY A 158 26.24 13.94 21.44
C GLY A 158 26.49 14.18 19.95
N LEU A 159 25.59 14.87 19.23
CA LEU A 159 25.78 15.23 17.82
C LEU A 159 26.87 16.30 17.66
N LYS A 160 27.82 16.09 16.73
CA LYS A 160 28.84 17.09 16.38
C LYS A 160 28.30 18.07 15.36
N THR A 161 28.86 19.28 15.34
CA THR A 161 28.49 20.30 14.35
C THR A 161 29.04 20.00 12.95
N THR A 162 30.15 19.28 12.86
CA THR A 162 30.91 19.07 11.63
C THR A 162 31.41 17.64 11.51
N TYR A 163 31.30 17.08 10.31
CA TYR A 163 31.79 15.75 9.93
C TYR A 163 32.50 15.83 8.57
N ALA A 164 33.50 14.97 8.38
CA ALA A 164 34.15 14.76 7.09
C ALA A 164 33.27 13.92 6.15
N ASN A 165 33.63 13.89 4.86
CA ASN A 165 33.01 12.99 3.88
C ASN A 165 33.15 11.51 4.27
N ARG A 166 32.10 10.71 4.05
CA ARG A 166 32.04 9.27 4.38
C ARG A 166 32.36 8.95 5.85
N GLN A 167 32.19 9.91 6.76
CA GLN A 167 32.44 9.74 8.19
C GLN A 167 31.21 9.14 8.88
N LYS A 168 31.45 8.24 9.85
CA LYS A 168 30.40 7.73 10.73
C LYS A 168 29.88 8.85 11.64
N VAL A 169 28.58 9.07 11.61
CA VAL A 169 27.82 9.91 12.52
C VAL A 169 27.22 9.02 13.60
N SER A 170 27.29 9.49 14.85
CA SER A 170 26.69 8.82 16.01
C SER A 170 26.19 9.88 16.98
N PHE A 171 24.97 9.72 17.47
CA PHE A 171 24.34 10.56 18.49
C PHE A 171 23.26 9.78 19.25
N GLN A 172 22.83 10.32 20.38
CA GLN A 172 21.82 9.72 21.26
C GLN A 172 20.51 10.49 21.17
N ILE A 173 19.40 9.76 21.34
CA ILE A 173 18.05 10.32 21.42
C ILE A 173 17.60 10.28 22.88
N GLU A 174 17.14 11.41 23.38
CA GLU A 174 16.41 11.50 24.65
C GLU A 174 14.91 11.30 24.39
N TYR A 175 14.27 10.50 25.21
CA TYR A 175 12.85 10.17 25.06
C TYR A 175 12.00 10.89 26.09
N GLU A 176 10.95 11.56 25.60
CA GLU A 176 9.91 12.10 26.46
C GLU A 176 9.00 11.01 27.02
N LYS A 177 8.25 11.35 28.07
CA LYS A 177 7.28 10.40 28.64
C LYS A 177 6.15 10.10 27.67
N ASP A 178 5.65 8.86 27.76
CA ASP A 178 4.49 8.36 27.01
C ASP A 178 4.64 8.38 25.48
N VAL A 179 5.89 8.35 24.99
CA VAL A 179 6.19 8.25 23.56
C VAL A 179 5.88 6.85 23.05
N VAL A 180 5.14 6.79 21.94
CA VAL A 180 4.77 5.55 21.25
C VAL A 180 5.55 5.33 19.97
N SER A 181 6.15 6.36 19.40
CA SER A 181 6.85 6.30 18.11
C SER A 181 7.86 7.44 18.01
N THR A 182 9.09 7.13 17.62
CA THR A 182 10.14 8.12 17.37
C THR A 182 10.69 7.94 15.98
N VAL A 183 10.70 9.00 15.18
CA VAL A 183 11.21 9.00 13.82
C VAL A 183 12.41 9.92 13.75
N VAL A 184 13.49 9.43 13.15
CA VAL A 184 14.69 10.22 12.90
C VAL A 184 14.92 10.35 11.42
N SER A 185 15.05 11.57 10.93
CA SER A 185 15.43 11.87 9.55
C SER A 185 16.65 12.78 9.50
N VAL A 186 17.49 12.58 8.48
CA VAL A 186 18.67 13.41 8.24
C VAL A 186 18.71 13.80 6.78
N ALA A 187 18.21 14.99 6.45
CA ALA A 187 18.15 15.49 5.08
C ALA A 187 18.85 16.85 4.93
N LYS A 188 19.17 17.22 3.69
CA LYS A 188 19.77 18.53 3.40
C LYS A 188 18.92 19.67 3.95
N ALA A 189 19.57 20.66 4.55
CA ALA A 189 18.90 21.77 5.22
C ALA A 189 18.02 22.61 4.27
N CYS A 190 18.37 22.71 2.99
CA CYS A 190 17.58 23.42 1.98
C CYS A 190 16.23 22.78 1.67
N LEU A 191 16.01 21.52 2.09
CA LEU A 191 14.80 20.75 1.83
C LEU A 191 13.77 20.80 2.98
N TYR A 192 14.01 21.64 3.99
CA TYR A 192 13.08 21.91 5.07
C TYR A 192 12.42 23.27 4.91
N ASN A 193 11.14 23.37 5.21
CA ASN A 193 10.37 24.61 5.15
C ASN A 193 9.64 24.85 6.48
N ASN A 194 9.50 26.12 6.89
CA ASN A 194 8.66 26.48 8.03
C ASN A 194 7.16 26.54 7.64
N LEU A 195 6.67 25.53 6.90
CA LEU A 195 5.25 25.46 6.47
C LEU A 195 4.31 25.13 7.64
N GLU A 196 4.80 24.64 8.77
CA GLU A 196 3.96 24.37 9.94
C GLU A 196 3.34 25.65 10.55
N LYS A 197 3.91 26.83 10.26
CA LYS A 197 3.31 28.13 10.61
C LYS A 197 2.20 28.56 9.64
N GLN A 198 2.03 27.87 8.51
CA GLN A 198 0.90 28.11 7.61
C GLN A 198 -0.30 27.31 8.11
N LYS A 199 -1.46 27.99 8.20
CA LYS A 199 -2.71 27.36 8.61
C LYS A 199 -2.98 26.19 7.68
N GLN A 200 -2.95 24.96 8.20
CA GLN A 200 -3.34 23.78 7.43
C GLN A 200 -4.73 24.03 6.84
N PRO A 201 -4.95 23.72 5.55
CA PRO A 201 -6.23 24.00 4.92
C PRO A 201 -7.33 23.25 5.67
N ALA A 202 -8.36 23.98 6.08
CA ALA A 202 -9.46 23.40 6.86
C ALA A 202 -10.22 22.40 5.98
N GLN A 203 -10.65 21.28 6.55
CA GLN A 203 -11.36 20.25 5.80
C GLN A 203 -12.87 20.53 5.78
N SER A 204 -13.52 20.26 4.65
CA SER A 204 -14.96 20.49 4.48
C SER A 204 -15.78 19.55 5.37
N GLN A 205 -16.80 20.09 6.04
CA GLN A 205 -17.69 19.30 6.90
C GLN A 205 -18.74 18.55 6.07
N GLN A 206 -18.52 17.27 5.78
CA GLN A 206 -19.56 16.41 5.21
C GLN A 206 -19.51 15.03 5.86
N LEU A 207 -20.58 14.64 6.55
CA LEU A 207 -20.67 13.31 7.15
C LEU A 207 -21.06 12.30 6.08
N ASN A 208 -20.37 11.14 6.06
CA ASN A 208 -20.78 10.01 5.24
C ASN A 208 -22.20 9.55 5.63
N GLU A 209 -23.07 9.41 4.61
CA GLU A 209 -24.46 8.98 4.79
C GLU A 209 -24.57 7.52 5.26
N GLN A 210 -23.55 6.70 4.94
CA GLN A 210 -23.46 5.29 5.33
C GLN A 210 -22.29 5.04 6.28
N LEU A 211 -22.53 4.29 7.35
CA LEU A 211 -21.49 3.86 8.28
C LEU A 211 -20.65 2.74 7.62
N LEU A 212 -19.35 3.00 7.44
CA LEU A 212 -18.36 2.04 6.96
C LEU A 212 -17.72 1.29 8.13
N ALA A 213 -17.48 -0.01 7.96
CA ALA A 213 -16.84 -0.84 8.97
C ALA A 213 -15.32 -0.56 9.07
N PRO A 214 -14.70 -0.73 10.26
CA PRO A 214 -13.26 -0.68 10.40
C PRO A 214 -12.58 -1.90 9.77
N GLU A 215 -11.35 -1.71 9.27
CA GLU A 215 -10.57 -2.74 8.59
C GLU A 215 -9.68 -3.52 9.58
N LEU A 216 -10.31 -4.27 10.49
CA LEU A 216 -9.64 -4.94 11.62
C LEU A 216 -8.72 -6.11 11.24
N LYS A 217 -9.00 -6.76 10.10
CA LYS A 217 -8.20 -7.88 9.58
C LYS A 217 -7.44 -7.52 8.31
N GLY A 218 -7.61 -6.27 7.86
CA GLY A 218 -7.05 -5.74 6.63
C GLY A 218 -8.14 -5.25 5.67
N GLU A 219 -7.79 -5.13 4.40
CA GLU A 219 -8.53 -4.42 3.37
C GLU A 219 -9.89 -5.09 3.15
N ILE A 220 -10.91 -4.25 3.05
CA ILE A 220 -12.25 -4.67 2.68
C ILE A 220 -12.56 -4.18 1.26
N ILE A 221 -12.66 -5.11 0.31
CA ILE A 221 -13.15 -4.83 -1.05
C ILE A 221 -14.66 -5.01 -1.05
N SER A 222 -15.39 -3.92 -1.26
CA SER A 222 -16.86 -3.91 -1.19
C SER A 222 -17.48 -3.31 -2.44
N GLY A 223 -18.74 -3.68 -2.71
CA GLY A 223 -19.47 -3.18 -3.86
C GLY A 223 -20.92 -3.64 -3.86
N THR A 224 -21.59 -3.45 -5.00
CA THR A 224 -22.95 -3.91 -5.24
C THR A 224 -23.01 -4.80 -6.48
N ILE A 225 -23.97 -5.71 -6.49
CA ILE A 225 -24.34 -6.51 -7.67
C ILE A 225 -25.82 -6.32 -7.98
N SER A 226 -26.12 -6.04 -9.26
CA SER A 226 -27.47 -5.86 -9.76
C SER A 226 -27.67 -6.61 -11.07
N ASN A 227 -28.89 -7.04 -11.33
CA ASN A 227 -29.28 -7.62 -12.62
C ASN A 227 -29.29 -6.50 -13.68
N ILE A 228 -28.71 -6.76 -14.85
CA ILE A 228 -28.64 -5.79 -15.96
C ILE A 228 -30.01 -5.59 -16.60
N ASP A 229 -30.83 -6.64 -16.65
CA ASP A 229 -32.08 -6.65 -17.41
C ASP A 229 -33.15 -5.76 -16.75
N ASP A 230 -33.19 -5.68 -15.42
CA ASP A 230 -34.19 -4.94 -14.66
C ASP A 230 -33.63 -3.95 -13.62
N GLY A 231 -32.31 -3.97 -13.36
CA GLY A 231 -31.63 -3.10 -12.41
C GLY A 231 -31.81 -3.47 -10.93
N HIS A 232 -32.53 -4.55 -10.61
CA HIS A 232 -32.75 -4.93 -9.21
C HIS A 232 -31.48 -5.54 -8.59
N ALA A 233 -31.35 -5.34 -7.28
CA ALA A 233 -30.31 -5.96 -6.48
C ALA A 233 -30.41 -7.49 -6.52
N ILE A 234 -29.26 -8.15 -6.66
CA ILE A 234 -29.18 -9.61 -6.58
C ILE A 234 -28.90 -9.99 -5.12
N VAL A 235 -29.87 -10.62 -4.46
CA VAL A 235 -29.90 -10.88 -3.01
C VAL A 235 -29.58 -12.34 -2.71
N ASP A 236 -28.86 -12.60 -1.60
CA ASP A 236 -28.48 -13.94 -1.13
C ASP A 236 -27.67 -14.74 -2.17
N GLU A 237 -26.98 -14.03 -3.06
CA GLU A 237 -26.07 -14.64 -4.03
C GLU A 237 -24.68 -14.70 -3.43
N LYS A 238 -24.05 -15.87 -3.54
CA LYS A 238 -22.68 -16.06 -3.08
C LYS A 238 -21.72 -15.69 -4.19
N LEU A 239 -20.80 -14.79 -3.89
CA LEU A 239 -19.75 -14.34 -4.79
C LEU A 239 -18.40 -14.91 -4.36
N THR A 240 -17.52 -15.02 -5.35
CA THR A 240 -16.10 -15.36 -5.18
C THR A 240 -15.24 -14.19 -5.58
N LEU A 241 -14.16 -13.98 -4.83
CA LEU A 241 -13.06 -13.09 -5.17
C LEU A 241 -11.80 -13.94 -5.38
N SER A 242 -11.14 -13.75 -6.51
CA SER A 242 -9.87 -14.39 -6.86
C SER A 242 -8.93 -13.38 -7.52
N PHE A 243 -7.66 -13.73 -7.61
CA PHE A 243 -6.65 -12.92 -8.29
C PHE A 243 -5.91 -13.79 -9.30
N VAL A 244 -5.69 -13.23 -10.49
CA VAL A 244 -4.93 -13.91 -11.55
C VAL A 244 -3.47 -14.06 -11.11
N GLY A 245 -2.95 -15.27 -11.18
CA GLY A 245 -1.55 -15.57 -10.94
C GLY A 245 -1.28 -16.97 -10.41
N ASN A 246 -0.01 -17.23 -10.11
CA ASN A 246 0.45 -18.56 -9.71
C ASN A 246 0.22 -18.90 -8.23
N ASN A 247 -0.33 -17.96 -7.45
CA ASN A 247 -0.61 -18.09 -6.02
C ASN A 247 -2.12 -17.94 -5.78
N PRO A 248 -2.89 -19.02 -5.94
CA PRO A 248 -4.34 -18.98 -5.93
C PRO A 248 -4.87 -18.65 -4.53
N ILE A 249 -5.71 -17.62 -4.47
CA ILE A 249 -6.49 -17.24 -3.29
C ILE A 249 -7.96 -17.17 -3.71
N LEU A 250 -8.84 -17.60 -2.81
CA LEU A 250 -10.27 -17.61 -3.03
C LEU A 250 -11.00 -17.14 -1.77
N GLU A 251 -11.71 -16.02 -1.89
CA GLU A 251 -12.53 -15.45 -0.83
C GLU A 251 -14.02 -15.52 -1.20
N PHE A 252 -14.89 -15.52 -0.20
CA PHE A 252 -16.35 -15.61 -0.40
C PHE A 252 -17.07 -14.47 0.30
N ALA A 253 -18.15 -13.99 -0.34
CA ALA A 253 -19.09 -13.05 0.25
C ALA A 253 -20.50 -13.41 -0.17
N THR A 254 -21.48 -13.19 0.70
CA THR A 254 -22.91 -13.33 0.36
C THR A 254 -23.53 -11.94 0.29
N THR A 255 -24.37 -11.70 -0.72
CA THR A 255 -25.00 -10.39 -0.92
C THR A 255 -26.18 -10.18 0.02
N ASP A 256 -26.34 -8.95 0.50
CA ASP A 256 -27.47 -8.58 1.35
C ASP A 256 -28.73 -8.20 0.54
N GLU A 257 -29.78 -7.75 1.23
CA GLU A 257 -31.06 -7.31 0.62
C GLU A 257 -30.92 -6.14 -0.36
N GLN A 258 -29.80 -5.40 -0.33
CA GLN A 258 -29.48 -4.32 -1.26
C GLN A 258 -28.45 -4.75 -2.31
N GLY A 259 -28.10 -6.04 -2.37
CA GLY A 259 -27.11 -6.59 -3.30
C GLY A 259 -25.68 -6.18 -2.95
N ARG A 260 -25.41 -5.72 -1.72
CA ARG A 260 -24.06 -5.32 -1.29
C ARG A 260 -23.27 -6.55 -0.89
N PHE A 261 -21.97 -6.53 -1.20
CA PHE A 261 -21.02 -7.55 -0.78
C PHE A 261 -19.75 -6.89 -0.21
N ALA A 262 -18.99 -7.64 0.58
CA ALA A 262 -17.70 -7.24 1.11
C ALA A 262 -16.79 -8.46 1.27
N PHE A 263 -15.56 -8.37 0.77
CA PHE A 263 -14.50 -9.36 0.92
C PHE A 263 -13.37 -8.79 1.77
N GLU A 264 -12.72 -9.62 2.59
CA GLU A 264 -11.46 -9.27 3.24
C GLU A 264 -10.31 -9.71 2.30
N ALA A 265 -9.56 -8.78 1.72
CA ALA A 265 -8.63 -9.05 0.61
C ALA A 265 -7.24 -8.43 0.84
N ASN A 266 -6.39 -9.14 1.58
CA ASN A 266 -5.06 -8.68 1.92
C ASN A 266 -4.05 -8.96 0.80
N ARG A 267 -3.89 -8.00 -0.13
CA ARG A 267 -3.02 -8.15 -1.30
C ARG A 267 -2.00 -7.03 -1.37
N TYR A 268 -0.83 -7.32 -1.92
CA TYR A 268 0.23 -6.34 -2.15
C TYR A 268 0.39 -6.07 -3.64
N GLY A 269 0.77 -4.84 -3.97
CA GLY A 269 1.06 -4.42 -5.35
C GLY A 269 -0.17 -4.48 -6.26
N LYS A 270 0.09 -4.36 -7.57
CA LYS A 270 -0.95 -4.38 -8.60
C LYS A 270 -1.24 -5.80 -9.01
N GLN A 271 -2.49 -6.21 -8.93
CA GLN A 271 -2.92 -7.55 -9.31
C GLN A 271 -4.26 -7.50 -10.01
N GLU A 272 -4.48 -8.41 -10.94
CA GLU A 272 -5.77 -8.50 -11.60
C GLU A 272 -6.76 -9.28 -10.75
N MET A 273 -7.77 -8.58 -10.30
CA MET A 273 -8.84 -9.11 -9.49
C MET A 273 -9.97 -9.64 -10.36
N VAL A 274 -10.57 -10.74 -9.95
CA VAL A 274 -11.74 -11.34 -10.59
C VAL A 274 -12.83 -11.60 -9.55
N ILE A 275 -14.03 -11.05 -9.79
CA ILE A 275 -15.22 -11.28 -8.97
C ILE A 275 -16.31 -11.93 -9.83
N GLN A 276 -16.89 -13.03 -9.34
CA GLN A 276 -17.96 -13.76 -10.03
C GLN A 276 -18.85 -14.55 -9.05
N PRO A 277 -20.11 -14.87 -9.42
CA PRO A 277 -20.95 -15.79 -8.68
C PRO A 277 -20.28 -17.16 -8.44
N TYR A 278 -20.48 -17.70 -7.24
CA TYR A 278 -19.88 -18.96 -6.79
C TYR A 278 -20.47 -20.18 -7.52
N LEU A 279 -21.75 -20.12 -7.90
CA LEU A 279 -22.38 -21.14 -8.72
C LEU A 279 -22.07 -20.82 -10.19
N ILE A 280 -21.08 -21.54 -10.71
CA ILE A 280 -20.34 -21.44 -11.98
C ILE A 280 -21.20 -21.48 -13.27
N ASP A 281 -22.46 -21.06 -13.27
CA ASP A 281 -23.27 -20.86 -14.48
C ASP A 281 -23.63 -19.39 -14.67
N THR A 282 -22.63 -18.58 -15.00
CA THR A 282 -22.78 -17.17 -15.44
C THR A 282 -23.72 -17.04 -16.64
N ALA A 283 -24.05 -18.13 -17.34
CA ALA A 283 -25.03 -18.11 -18.42
C ALA A 283 -26.49 -17.95 -18.00
N LYS A 284 -26.77 -18.06 -16.69
CA LYS A 284 -28.12 -17.85 -16.14
C LYS A 284 -28.32 -16.49 -15.49
N LEU A 285 -27.25 -15.73 -15.27
CA LEU A 285 -27.32 -14.46 -14.55
C LEU A 285 -26.62 -13.37 -15.37
N ASN A 286 -27.40 -12.40 -15.85
CA ASN A 286 -26.87 -11.20 -16.51
C ASN A 286 -26.73 -10.09 -15.46
N TYR A 287 -25.51 -9.86 -14.97
CA TYR A 287 -25.26 -8.99 -13.81
C TYR A 287 -24.19 -7.95 -14.07
N LYS A 288 -24.24 -6.89 -13.27
CA LYS A 288 -23.22 -5.85 -13.19
C LYS A 288 -22.72 -5.77 -11.75
N ILE A 289 -21.41 -5.80 -11.58
CA ILE A 289 -20.74 -5.49 -10.32
C ILE A 289 -20.24 -4.04 -10.37
N THR A 290 -20.49 -3.29 -9.31
CA THR A 290 -19.95 -1.93 -9.11
C THR A 290 -19.19 -1.90 -7.80
N LEU A 291 -17.89 -1.62 -7.85
CA LEU A 291 -17.07 -1.47 -6.64
C LEU A 291 -17.34 -0.12 -5.98
N LEU A 292 -17.26 -0.11 -4.65
CA LEU A 292 -17.22 1.10 -3.86
C LEU A 292 -15.77 1.60 -3.79
N ASP A 293 -15.56 2.89 -4.04
CA ASP A 293 -14.28 3.54 -3.77
C ASP A 293 -14.15 3.76 -2.26
N ASN A 294 -13.06 3.25 -1.67
CA ASN A 294 -12.78 3.37 -0.24
C ASN A 294 -12.00 4.65 0.10
N PHE A 295 -11.51 5.40 -0.90
CA PHE A 295 -10.84 6.68 -0.67
C PHE A 295 -11.85 7.77 -0.32
N SER A 296 -11.39 8.76 0.45
CA SER A 296 -12.24 9.86 0.89
C SER A 296 -12.42 10.85 -0.24
N ASN A 297 -13.68 11.20 -0.51
CA ASN A 297 -14.05 12.28 -1.44
C ASN A 297 -14.22 13.63 -0.73
N GLN A 298 -13.86 13.73 0.55
CA GLN A 298 -13.85 14.99 1.29
C GLN A 298 -12.51 15.67 1.06
N PHE A 299 -12.51 16.97 0.76
CA PHE A 299 -11.29 17.73 0.46
C PHE A 299 -11.19 18.97 1.34
N SER A 300 -10.00 19.55 1.38
CA SER A 300 -9.75 20.77 2.13
C SER A 300 -10.09 22.03 1.33
N ASP A 301 -10.19 23.15 2.05
CA ASP A 301 -10.20 24.50 1.51
C ASP A 301 -8.90 24.80 0.73
N GLU A 302 -8.84 25.95 0.05
CA GLU A 302 -7.78 26.31 -0.89
C GLU A 302 -6.35 26.08 -0.38
N MET A 303 -5.54 25.37 -1.18
CA MET A 303 -4.12 25.15 -0.90
C MET A 303 -3.28 26.40 -1.20
N PRO A 304 -2.29 26.73 -0.35
CA PRO A 304 -1.42 27.86 -0.59
C PRO A 304 -0.54 27.63 -1.82
N LEU A 305 -0.31 28.69 -2.62
CA LEU A 305 0.64 28.65 -3.73
C LEU A 305 2.08 28.47 -3.22
N LEU A 306 2.88 27.73 -4.00
CA LEU A 306 4.31 27.56 -3.73
C LEU A 306 5.08 28.84 -4.10
N TYR A 307 5.64 29.50 -3.09
CA TYR A 307 6.59 30.59 -3.25
C TYR A 307 7.97 30.15 -2.78
N MET A 308 8.99 30.57 -3.52
CA MET A 308 10.39 30.31 -3.20
C MET A 308 11.16 31.61 -3.07
N ASP A 309 12.00 31.67 -2.05
CA ASP A 309 12.93 32.77 -1.90
C ASP A 309 14.16 32.59 -2.81
N SER A 310 14.59 33.70 -3.42
CA SER A 310 15.78 33.79 -4.28
C SER A 310 17.06 33.22 -3.65
N LEU A 311 17.27 33.30 -2.33
CA LEU A 311 18.46 32.75 -1.67
C LEU A 311 18.45 31.22 -1.63
N ARG A 312 17.26 30.61 -1.62
CA ARG A 312 17.08 29.14 -1.55
C ARG A 312 17.26 28.45 -2.90
N VAL A 313 17.02 29.17 -4.00
CA VAL A 313 17.08 28.64 -5.37
C VAL A 313 18.40 27.93 -5.66
N ASN A 314 19.54 28.53 -5.29
CA ASN A 314 20.86 27.93 -5.53
C ASN A 314 21.07 26.62 -4.76
N ALA A 315 20.63 26.58 -3.50
CA ALA A 315 20.77 25.38 -2.68
C ALA A 315 19.87 24.24 -3.19
N ILE A 316 18.66 24.58 -3.64
CA ILE A 316 17.73 23.63 -4.26
C ILE A 316 18.25 23.12 -5.60
N ASN A 317 18.80 23.99 -6.45
CA ASN A 317 19.43 23.57 -7.70
C ASN A 317 20.57 22.58 -7.45
N LYS A 318 21.37 22.80 -6.39
CA LYS A 318 22.40 21.84 -5.97
C LYS A 318 21.77 20.51 -5.55
N ALA A 319 20.69 20.51 -4.78
CA ALA A 319 19.95 19.31 -4.41
C ALA A 319 19.37 18.55 -5.61
N ILE A 320 18.90 19.27 -6.65
CA ILE A 320 18.44 18.68 -7.93
C ILE A 320 19.58 17.96 -8.65
N VAL A 321 20.74 18.60 -8.78
CA VAL A 321 21.93 17.98 -9.40
C VAL A 321 22.36 16.74 -8.61
N ASN A 322 22.35 16.83 -7.28
CA ASN A 322 22.66 15.71 -6.39
C ASN A 322 21.72 14.51 -6.60
N MET A 323 20.40 14.76 -6.68
CA MET A 323 19.41 13.72 -6.97
C MET A 323 19.69 13.05 -8.33
N GLN A 324 19.96 13.84 -9.37
CA GLN A 324 20.29 13.29 -10.70
C GLN A 324 21.54 12.42 -10.68
N VAL A 325 22.56 12.85 -9.92
CA VAL A 325 23.80 12.08 -9.73
C VAL A 325 23.51 10.77 -9.02
N SER A 326 22.74 10.77 -7.92
CA SER A 326 22.31 9.56 -7.23
C SER A 326 21.54 8.62 -8.16
N ALA A 327 20.57 9.11 -8.93
CA ALA A 327 19.79 8.28 -9.88
C ALA A 327 20.63 7.60 -10.99
N VAL A 328 21.80 8.16 -11.33
CA VAL A 328 22.74 7.53 -12.28
C VAL A 328 23.53 6.40 -11.61
N TYR A 329 23.99 6.61 -10.37
CA TYR A 329 24.87 5.67 -9.68
C TYR A 329 24.11 4.59 -8.91
N ASP A 330 22.92 4.87 -8.38
CA ASP A 330 22.08 3.90 -7.67
C ASP A 330 21.64 2.74 -8.56
N ARG A 331 21.50 2.95 -9.88
CA ARG A 331 21.28 1.87 -10.87
C ARG A 331 22.38 0.80 -10.92
N HIS A 332 23.53 1.07 -10.31
CA HIS A 332 24.68 0.15 -10.25
C HIS A 332 24.87 -0.47 -8.87
N LEU A 333 24.06 -0.08 -7.88
CA LEU A 333 23.96 -0.77 -6.60
C LEU A 333 22.99 -1.95 -6.77
N PRO A 334 23.31 -3.15 -6.25
CA PRO A 334 22.36 -4.26 -6.26
C PRO A 334 21.07 -3.80 -5.59
N ASP A 335 19.92 -4.14 -6.20
CA ASP A 335 18.57 -3.76 -5.74
C ASP A 335 18.52 -3.69 -4.22
N LEU A 336 18.47 -2.47 -3.70
CA LEU A 336 18.35 -2.20 -2.28
C LEU A 336 17.09 -2.92 -1.81
N ALA A 337 17.31 -3.97 -1.01
CA ALA A 337 16.36 -5.02 -0.75
C ALA A 337 14.99 -4.45 -0.37
N MET A 338 13.98 -4.71 -1.21
CA MET A 338 12.62 -4.82 -0.70
C MET A 338 12.72 -5.82 0.44
N MET A 339 12.40 -5.40 1.66
CA MET A 339 12.30 -6.35 2.74
C MET A 339 11.22 -7.33 2.28
N ASP A 340 11.55 -8.63 2.24
CA ASP A 340 10.70 -9.76 1.85
C ASP A 340 9.32 -9.66 2.51
N SER A 341 8.45 -8.82 1.96
CA SER A 341 7.10 -8.49 2.46
C SER A 341 6.02 -9.05 1.56
N ILE A 342 6.43 -9.69 0.46
CA ILE A 342 5.68 -10.86 0.04
C ILE A 342 5.94 -11.92 1.13
N GLU A 343 5.22 -11.84 2.26
CA GLU A 343 4.79 -13.07 2.91
C GLU A 343 4.31 -13.94 1.75
N SER A 344 5.06 -14.99 1.41
CA SER A 344 4.77 -15.80 0.24
C SER A 344 3.31 -16.19 0.37
N GLN A 345 2.45 -15.59 -0.46
CA GLN A 345 1.03 -15.83 -0.41
C GLN A 345 0.87 -17.27 -0.87
N HIS A 346 0.84 -18.18 0.10
CA HIS A 346 0.71 -19.59 -0.19
C HIS A 346 -0.64 -19.79 -0.87
N ALA A 347 -0.67 -20.66 -1.86
CA ALA A 347 -1.91 -21.18 -2.38
C ALA A 347 -2.83 -21.58 -1.21
N PHE A 348 -4.14 -21.28 -1.30
CA PHE A 348 -5.08 -21.58 -0.21
C PHE A 348 -5.03 -23.07 0.22
N TYR A 349 -4.61 -23.96 -0.69
CA TYR A 349 -4.49 -25.40 -0.45
C TYR A 349 -3.13 -25.90 0.04
N HIS A 350 -2.16 -25.02 0.33
CA HIS A 350 -0.79 -25.35 0.73
C HIS A 350 -0.04 -26.27 -0.24
N TYR A 351 -0.27 -27.59 -0.20
CA TYR A 351 0.40 -28.60 -1.04
C TYR A 351 -0.62 -29.46 -1.78
N PRO A 352 -0.46 -29.66 -3.10
CA PRO A 352 -1.30 -30.58 -3.84
C PRO A 352 -0.88 -32.04 -3.58
N GLU A 353 -1.82 -32.98 -3.68
CA GLU A 353 -1.52 -34.42 -3.60
C GLU A 353 -0.72 -34.89 -4.82
N LYS A 354 -0.99 -34.32 -5.99
CA LYS A 354 -0.24 -34.59 -7.22
C LYS A 354 0.03 -33.29 -7.97
N SER A 355 1.26 -33.14 -8.47
CA SER A 355 1.68 -32.01 -9.27
C SER A 355 2.40 -32.50 -10.52
N VAL A 356 1.94 -32.05 -11.68
CA VAL A 356 2.48 -32.40 -13.00
C VAL A 356 3.14 -31.17 -13.58
N LEU A 357 4.48 -31.18 -13.64
CA LEU A 357 5.25 -30.14 -14.31
C LEU A 357 5.33 -30.46 -15.81
N ILE A 358 4.70 -29.65 -16.65
CA ILE A 358 4.52 -29.95 -18.08
C ILE A 358 5.86 -30.04 -18.81
N ASP A 359 6.82 -29.17 -18.45
CA ASP A 359 8.17 -29.14 -19.03
C ASP A 359 8.99 -30.43 -18.80
N LYS A 360 8.52 -31.36 -17.95
CA LYS A 360 9.20 -32.66 -17.70
C LYS A 360 8.73 -33.79 -18.62
N TYR A 361 7.74 -33.54 -19.47
CA TYR A 361 7.14 -34.57 -20.33
C TYR A 361 7.37 -34.26 -21.81
N ILE A 362 7.09 -35.25 -22.66
CA ILE A 362 7.07 -35.04 -24.11
C ILE A 362 5.99 -34.00 -24.46
N GLU A 363 6.30 -33.13 -25.41
CA GLU A 363 5.32 -32.16 -25.90
C GLU A 363 4.16 -32.88 -26.57
N LEU A 364 2.97 -32.70 -26.00
CA LEU A 364 1.72 -33.20 -26.56
C LEU A 364 1.01 -32.05 -27.29
N PRO A 365 0.35 -32.33 -28.43
CA PRO A 365 -0.26 -31.32 -29.28
C PRO A 365 -1.48 -30.62 -28.65
N THR A 366 -2.14 -31.22 -27.66
CA THR A 366 -3.35 -30.66 -27.06
C THR A 366 -3.43 -30.85 -25.54
N VAL A 367 -4.13 -29.95 -24.85
CA VAL A 367 -4.40 -30.05 -23.40
C VAL A 367 -5.26 -31.29 -23.10
N GLU A 368 -6.14 -31.68 -24.04
CA GLU A 368 -6.91 -32.92 -23.94
C GLU A 368 -6.02 -34.16 -23.83
N GLU A 369 -4.95 -34.25 -24.63
CA GLU A 369 -4.00 -35.36 -24.56
C GLU A 369 -3.16 -35.32 -23.29
N ILE A 370 -2.73 -34.14 -22.83
CA ILE A 370 -2.04 -33.99 -21.54
C ILE A 370 -2.88 -34.56 -20.41
N ILE A 371 -4.16 -34.22 -20.36
CA ILE A 371 -5.05 -34.71 -19.30
C ILE A 371 -5.22 -36.23 -19.36
N LYS A 372 -5.33 -36.81 -20.55
CA LYS A 372 -5.55 -38.26 -20.71
C LYS A 372 -4.31 -39.10 -20.44
N GLU A 373 -3.15 -38.64 -20.87
CA GLU A 373 -1.92 -39.44 -20.89
C GLU A 373 -0.98 -39.15 -19.71
N ILE A 374 -1.00 -37.91 -19.20
CA ILE A 374 0.00 -37.45 -18.22
C ILE A 374 -0.64 -37.20 -16.84
N VAL A 375 -1.82 -36.59 -16.78
CA VAL A 375 -2.38 -36.13 -15.51
C VAL A 375 -3.08 -37.27 -14.75
N PRO A 376 -2.53 -37.73 -13.62
CA PRO A 376 -3.08 -38.86 -12.88
C PRO A 376 -4.39 -38.50 -12.18
N SER A 377 -5.28 -39.49 -12.04
CA SER A 377 -6.57 -39.37 -11.32
C SER A 377 -7.56 -38.36 -11.90
N VAL A 378 -7.30 -37.81 -13.09
CA VAL A 378 -8.20 -36.90 -13.80
C VAL A 378 -8.75 -37.61 -15.03
N VAL A 379 -10.05 -37.53 -15.23
CA VAL A 379 -10.70 -38.05 -16.44
C VAL A 379 -11.54 -36.95 -17.07
N LEU A 380 -11.37 -36.80 -18.38
CA LEU A 380 -12.21 -35.96 -19.20
C LEU A 380 -13.46 -36.74 -19.63
N ARG A 381 -14.65 -36.28 -19.23
CA ARG A 381 -15.94 -36.82 -19.68
C ARG A 381 -16.68 -35.81 -20.52
N LYS A 382 -17.50 -36.30 -21.45
CA LYS A 382 -18.39 -35.46 -22.26
C LYS A 382 -19.83 -35.82 -21.96
N SER A 383 -20.60 -34.84 -21.48
CA SER A 383 -22.01 -35.01 -21.10
C SER A 383 -22.84 -33.89 -21.73
N LYS A 384 -23.94 -34.25 -22.42
CA LYS A 384 -24.82 -33.31 -23.13
C LYS A 384 -24.08 -32.30 -24.03
N GLY A 385 -22.98 -32.73 -24.65
CA GLY A 385 -22.18 -31.91 -25.56
C GLY A 385 -21.12 -31.02 -24.90
N LYS A 386 -21.08 -30.91 -23.57
CA LYS A 386 -20.05 -30.17 -22.82
C LYS A 386 -19.03 -31.11 -22.19
N TYR A 387 -17.78 -30.66 -22.11
CA TYR A 387 -16.74 -31.37 -21.39
C TYR A 387 -16.81 -31.07 -19.89
N GLU A 388 -16.51 -32.08 -19.08
CA GLU A 388 -16.34 -31.98 -17.63
C GLU A 388 -15.08 -32.73 -17.23
N PHE A 389 -14.26 -32.15 -16.35
CA PHE A 389 -13.21 -32.88 -15.66
C PHE A 389 -13.81 -33.57 -14.43
N ARG A 390 -13.42 -34.83 -14.20
CA ARG A 390 -13.69 -35.54 -12.95
C ARG A 390 -12.38 -35.99 -12.34
N VAL A 391 -12.21 -35.68 -11.06
CA VAL A 391 -11.07 -36.15 -10.27
C VAL A 391 -11.51 -37.33 -9.41
N TYR A 392 -10.73 -38.41 -9.43
CA TYR A 392 -10.97 -39.61 -8.63
C TYR A 392 -10.08 -39.64 -7.41
N GLU A 393 -10.63 -40.10 -6.28
CA GLU A 393 -9.88 -40.25 -5.02
C GLU A 393 -8.71 -41.22 -5.14
N ASP A 394 -8.91 -42.36 -5.78
CA ASP A 394 -7.92 -43.42 -5.91
C ASP A 394 -8.13 -44.25 -7.19
N ASP A 395 -7.26 -45.23 -7.40
CA ASP A 395 -7.34 -46.19 -8.51
C ASP A 395 -8.13 -47.45 -8.13
N SER A 396 -9.03 -47.36 -7.13
CA SER A 396 -9.84 -48.50 -6.71
C SER A 396 -10.85 -48.90 -7.80
N TYR A 397 -11.42 -50.11 -7.67
CA TYR A 397 -12.37 -50.64 -8.65
C TYR A 397 -13.71 -49.86 -8.70
N TYR A 398 -14.04 -49.14 -7.62
CA TYR A 398 -15.20 -48.24 -7.54
C TYR A 398 -14.74 -46.88 -7.03
N PRO A 399 -13.94 -46.14 -7.83
CA PRO A 399 -13.29 -44.95 -7.36
C PRO A 399 -14.37 -43.89 -7.12
N ARG A 400 -14.35 -43.29 -5.92
CA ARG A 400 -15.28 -42.20 -5.60
C ARG A 400 -14.91 -41.00 -6.45
N ASP A 401 -15.86 -40.51 -7.25
CA ASP A 401 -15.81 -39.19 -7.86
C ASP A 401 -16.73 -38.21 -7.12
N GLY A 402 -16.83 -36.98 -7.61
CA GLY A 402 -17.49 -35.88 -6.92
C GLY A 402 -17.31 -34.60 -7.73
N LYS A 403 -17.91 -33.51 -7.24
CA LYS A 403 -17.79 -32.20 -7.88
C LYS A 403 -16.31 -31.83 -7.99
N THR A 404 -15.87 -31.44 -9.18
CA THR A 404 -14.53 -30.91 -9.42
C THR A 404 -14.64 -29.41 -9.68
N MET A 405 -13.91 -28.63 -8.91
CA MET A 405 -13.71 -27.21 -9.15
C MET A 405 -12.40 -27.02 -9.91
N VAL A 406 -12.47 -26.30 -11.02
CA VAL A 406 -11.35 -26.14 -11.95
C VAL A 406 -10.86 -24.70 -11.88
N PHE A 407 -9.55 -24.52 -11.80
CA PHE A 407 -8.90 -23.21 -11.74
C PHE A 407 -7.91 -23.06 -12.89
N MET A 408 -7.76 -21.82 -13.35
CA MET A 408 -6.73 -21.40 -14.29
C MET A 408 -6.06 -20.15 -13.70
N ASP A 409 -4.76 -20.24 -13.39
CA ASP A 409 -3.99 -19.21 -12.67
C ASP A 409 -4.76 -18.59 -11.49
N GLY A 410 -5.32 -19.47 -10.68
CA GLY A 410 -6.05 -19.12 -9.46
C GLY A 410 -7.47 -18.58 -9.63
N VAL A 411 -7.95 -18.40 -10.86
CA VAL A 411 -9.33 -18.03 -11.13
C VAL A 411 -10.19 -19.27 -11.38
N PRO A 412 -11.35 -19.45 -10.72
CA PRO A 412 -12.26 -20.55 -11.01
C PRO A 412 -12.87 -20.45 -12.41
N ILE A 413 -12.83 -21.54 -13.18
CA ILE A 413 -13.31 -21.59 -14.57
C ILE A 413 -14.48 -22.57 -14.72
N ALA A 414 -15.57 -22.07 -15.30
CA ALA A 414 -16.76 -22.83 -15.67
C ALA A 414 -16.60 -23.62 -16.97
N ASP A 415 -16.07 -22.92 -17.97
CA ASP A 415 -16.15 -23.32 -19.35
C ASP A 415 -14.89 -24.11 -19.70
N ILE A 416 -14.95 -25.42 -19.43
CA ILE A 416 -13.84 -26.34 -19.63
C ILE A 416 -13.38 -26.38 -21.10
N ASP A 417 -14.30 -26.15 -22.05
CA ASP A 417 -13.98 -26.06 -23.47
C ASP A 417 -12.94 -24.96 -23.76
N ARG A 418 -12.85 -23.91 -22.95
CA ARG A 418 -11.84 -22.84 -23.11
C ARG A 418 -10.43 -23.32 -22.74
N ILE A 419 -10.33 -24.09 -21.65
CA ILE A 419 -9.06 -24.68 -21.21
C ILE A 419 -8.56 -25.67 -22.27
N LEU A 420 -9.45 -26.50 -22.83
CA LEU A 420 -9.08 -27.49 -23.84
C LEU A 420 -8.64 -26.90 -25.18
N LYS A 421 -9.09 -25.68 -25.52
CA LYS A 421 -8.71 -24.97 -26.76
C LYS A 421 -7.37 -24.25 -26.68
N MET A 422 -6.82 -24.09 -25.48
CA MET A 422 -5.55 -23.41 -25.28
C MET A 422 -4.38 -24.21 -25.87
N SER A 423 -3.34 -23.51 -26.30
CA SER A 423 -2.07 -24.14 -26.68
C SER A 423 -1.35 -24.71 -25.45
N PRO A 424 -0.93 -25.98 -25.47
CA PRO A 424 -0.15 -26.58 -24.39
C PRO A 424 1.12 -25.84 -24.01
N GLU A 425 1.70 -25.06 -24.93
CA GLU A 425 2.96 -24.35 -24.72
C GLU A 425 2.89 -23.29 -23.61
N TYR A 426 1.68 -22.78 -23.33
CA TYR A 426 1.44 -21.82 -22.25
C TYR A 426 1.41 -22.47 -20.87
N LEU A 427 1.12 -23.77 -20.77
CA LEU A 427 1.02 -24.46 -19.48
C LEU A 427 2.40 -24.72 -18.88
N SER A 428 2.52 -24.45 -17.57
CA SER A 428 3.70 -24.77 -16.78
C SER A 428 3.46 -25.97 -15.88
N LYS A 429 2.30 -26.02 -15.21
CA LYS A 429 2.00 -26.98 -14.16
C LYS A 429 0.51 -27.28 -14.06
N ILE A 430 0.18 -28.51 -13.69
CA ILE A 430 -1.18 -28.91 -13.31
C ILE A 430 -1.13 -29.55 -11.91
N ASP A 431 -1.86 -28.96 -10.97
CA ASP A 431 -2.01 -29.49 -9.61
C ASP A 431 -3.36 -30.18 -9.48
N VAL A 432 -3.37 -31.36 -8.84
CA VAL A 432 -4.56 -32.18 -8.62
C VAL A 432 -4.74 -32.41 -7.14
N LEU A 433 -5.91 -32.02 -6.64
CA LEU A 433 -6.35 -32.35 -5.29
C LEU A 433 -7.54 -33.31 -5.38
N ASN A 434 -7.25 -34.57 -5.12
CA ASN A 434 -8.18 -35.68 -5.29
C ASN A 434 -9.03 -36.00 -4.05
N LEU A 435 -8.80 -35.29 -2.95
CA LEU A 435 -9.65 -35.32 -1.76
C LEU A 435 -10.64 -34.16 -1.75
N ASN A 436 -11.74 -34.30 -1.01
CA ASN A 436 -12.68 -33.20 -0.83
C ASN A 436 -12.01 -32.08 -0.03
N TYR A 437 -11.90 -30.92 -0.64
CA TYR A 437 -11.30 -29.73 -0.07
C TYR A 437 -12.39 -28.81 0.48
N TYR A 438 -12.23 -28.41 1.74
CA TYR A 438 -13.11 -27.48 2.42
C TYR A 438 -12.34 -26.19 2.71
N LEU A 439 -12.83 -25.08 2.17
CA LEU A 439 -12.26 -23.76 2.41
C LEU A 439 -13.28 -22.93 3.18
N LEU A 440 -12.90 -22.47 4.38
CA LEU A 440 -13.82 -21.81 5.31
C LEU A 440 -15.06 -22.70 5.57
N ASN A 441 -16.26 -22.27 5.15
CA ASN A 441 -17.49 -23.03 5.28
C ASN A 441 -17.96 -23.67 3.96
N GLU A 442 -17.14 -23.61 2.90
CA GLU A 442 -17.48 -24.09 1.57
C GLU A 442 -16.84 -25.43 1.24
N ASN A 443 -17.64 -26.36 0.73
CA ASN A 443 -17.14 -27.59 0.12
C ASN A 443 -16.85 -27.33 -1.36
N LEU A 444 -15.56 -27.20 -1.69
CA LEU A 444 -15.11 -26.99 -3.07
C LEU A 444 -15.09 -28.30 -3.87
N GLY A 445 -15.26 -29.44 -3.20
CA GLY A 445 -15.09 -30.76 -3.78
C GLY A 445 -13.62 -31.03 -4.06
N ARG A 446 -13.34 -31.65 -5.21
CA ARG A 446 -11.96 -31.91 -5.65
C ARG A 446 -11.45 -30.77 -6.51
N LEU A 447 -10.16 -30.49 -6.48
CA LEU A 447 -9.60 -29.35 -7.20
C LEU A 447 -8.71 -29.82 -8.35
N LEU A 448 -8.80 -29.10 -9.46
CA LEU A 448 -7.89 -29.24 -10.60
C LEU A 448 -7.42 -27.84 -10.98
N LEU A 449 -6.12 -27.56 -10.84
CA LEU A 449 -5.58 -26.24 -11.08
C LEU A 449 -4.57 -26.27 -12.21
N PHE A 450 -4.80 -25.45 -13.21
CA PHE A 450 -3.90 -25.22 -14.33
C PHE A 450 -3.12 -23.94 -14.09
N PHE A 451 -1.81 -24.00 -14.31
CA PHE A 451 -0.92 -22.85 -14.21
C PHE A 451 -0.23 -22.60 -15.54
N THR A 452 -0.15 -21.33 -15.93
CA THR A 452 0.61 -20.90 -17.10
C THR A 452 2.03 -20.53 -16.72
N LYS A 453 2.89 -20.37 -17.73
CA LYS A 453 4.29 -19.95 -17.53
C LYS A 453 4.37 -18.52 -17.02
N ASP A 454 3.53 -17.64 -17.55
CA ASP A 454 3.51 -16.21 -17.20
C ASP A 454 2.52 -15.88 -16.08
N GLY A 455 1.64 -16.82 -15.71
CA GLY A 455 0.61 -16.62 -14.69
C GLY A 455 -0.48 -15.64 -15.12
N ASP A 456 -0.73 -15.51 -16.42
CA ASP A 456 -1.59 -14.51 -17.05
C ASP A 456 -2.80 -15.13 -17.79
N MET A 457 -3.07 -16.40 -17.52
CA MET A 457 -4.11 -17.23 -18.12
C MET A 457 -3.92 -17.53 -19.61
N GLY A 458 -2.71 -17.34 -20.18
CA GLY A 458 -2.32 -17.91 -21.46
C GLY A 458 -3.14 -17.40 -22.65
N ASN A 459 -3.49 -16.10 -22.63
CA ASN A 459 -4.36 -15.44 -23.63
C ASN A 459 -5.76 -16.06 -23.78
N MET A 460 -6.26 -16.80 -22.78
CA MET A 460 -7.61 -17.36 -22.82
C MET A 460 -8.67 -16.25 -22.86
N GLU A 461 -9.61 -16.32 -23.81
CA GLU A 461 -10.74 -15.38 -23.85
C GLU A 461 -11.62 -15.55 -22.60
N PHE A 462 -11.94 -14.44 -21.93
CA PHE A 462 -12.77 -14.42 -20.73
C PHE A 462 -14.26 -14.40 -21.05
N ASP A 463 -15.07 -14.85 -20.11
CA ASP A 463 -16.51 -14.62 -20.17
C ASP A 463 -16.74 -13.14 -19.87
N THR A 464 -17.31 -12.41 -20.83
CA THR A 464 -17.55 -10.96 -20.72
C THR A 464 -18.44 -10.58 -19.54
N ARG A 465 -19.11 -11.56 -18.91
CA ARG A 465 -19.94 -11.36 -17.72
C ARG A 465 -19.14 -11.35 -16.42
N ILE A 466 -17.90 -11.81 -16.43
CA ILE A 466 -17.05 -11.82 -15.24
C ILE A 466 -16.52 -10.39 -14.99
N PHE A 467 -16.56 -9.95 -13.73
CA PHE A 467 -15.93 -8.68 -13.35
C PHE A 467 -14.42 -8.88 -13.22
N ARG A 468 -13.63 -8.13 -14.00
CA ARG A 468 -12.16 -8.14 -13.96
C ARG A 468 -11.62 -6.72 -13.96
N GLN A 469 -10.72 -6.41 -13.04
CA GLN A 469 -10.08 -5.08 -12.93
C GLN A 469 -8.70 -5.21 -12.26
N VAL A 470 -7.75 -4.36 -12.65
CA VAL A 470 -6.51 -4.19 -11.89
C VAL A 470 -6.83 -3.55 -10.54
N HIS A 471 -6.53 -4.27 -9.47
CA HIS A 471 -6.63 -3.81 -8.09
C HIS A 471 -5.24 -3.41 -7.59
N ASN A 472 -5.12 -2.20 -7.05
CA ASN A 472 -3.92 -1.78 -6.34
C ASN A 472 -4.08 -2.20 -4.88
N GLY A 473 -3.37 -3.23 -4.42
CA GLY A 473 -3.36 -3.66 -3.03
C GLY A 473 -2.57 -2.71 -2.12
N TYR A 474 -2.06 -3.24 -1.01
CA TYR A 474 -1.10 -2.56 -0.17
C TYR A 474 0.20 -2.27 -0.91
N GLN A 475 0.80 -1.17 -0.51
CA GLN A 475 2.17 -0.90 -0.80
C GLN A 475 3.09 -1.90 -0.08
N ASN A 476 4.17 -2.30 -0.74
CA ASN A 476 5.18 -3.17 -0.13
C ASN A 476 5.88 -2.48 1.05
N SER A 477 6.38 -3.25 2.00
CA SER A 477 7.15 -2.71 3.11
C SER A 477 8.55 -2.30 2.67
N TYR A 478 8.99 -1.11 3.05
CA TYR A 478 10.31 -0.58 2.71
C TYR A 478 11.12 -0.28 3.97
N CYS A 479 12.42 -0.56 3.89
CA CYS A 479 13.39 -0.11 4.89
C CYS A 479 14.34 0.87 4.20
N PHE A 480 14.59 2.01 4.83
CA PHE A 480 15.58 2.96 4.33
C PHE A 480 16.98 2.37 4.55
N ILE A 481 17.78 2.30 3.49
CA ILE A 481 19.14 1.78 3.54
C ILE A 481 20.14 2.91 3.34
N SER A 482 21.09 3.01 4.27
CA SER A 482 22.20 3.96 4.23
C SER A 482 23.50 3.20 3.94
N PRO A 483 24.33 3.62 2.96
CA PRO A 483 25.66 3.04 2.74
C PRO A 483 26.50 2.88 4.00
N ASP A 484 27.09 1.71 4.16
CA ASP A 484 28.02 1.39 5.25
C ASP A 484 29.48 1.50 4.77
N TYR A 485 30.12 2.62 5.09
CA TYR A 485 31.52 2.86 4.75
C TYR A 485 32.53 2.21 5.71
N SER A 486 32.08 1.37 6.66
CA SER A 486 33.01 0.45 7.34
C SER A 486 33.50 -0.65 6.39
N ILE A 487 32.72 -0.97 5.35
CA ILE A 487 33.03 -1.99 4.36
C ILE A 487 34.04 -1.43 3.36
N GLU A 488 35.26 -2.00 3.30
CA GLU A 488 36.35 -1.50 2.44
C GLU A 488 35.95 -1.35 0.96
N LYS A 489 35.16 -2.29 0.43
CA LYS A 489 34.68 -2.24 -0.96
C LYS A 489 33.78 -1.03 -1.22
N VAL A 490 32.91 -0.69 -0.27
CA VAL A 490 31.99 0.46 -0.37
C VAL A 490 32.77 1.76 -0.17
N LYS A 491 33.66 1.79 0.83
CA LYS A 491 34.52 2.93 1.15
C LYS A 491 35.43 3.34 0.00
N ASN A 492 36.02 2.37 -0.70
CA ASN A 492 36.91 2.61 -1.83
C ASN A 492 36.18 2.64 -3.19
N SER A 493 34.84 2.61 -3.19
CA SER A 493 34.04 2.71 -4.40
C SER A 493 34.28 4.07 -5.09
N PRO A 494 34.48 4.08 -6.43
CA PRO A 494 34.59 5.32 -7.20
C PRO A 494 33.22 6.00 -7.41
N LEU A 495 32.12 5.35 -7.02
CA LEU A 495 30.78 5.92 -7.10
C LEU A 495 30.65 7.07 -6.10
N ALA A 496 30.15 8.21 -6.55
CA ALA A 496 29.91 9.38 -5.72
C ALA A 496 28.59 9.25 -4.96
N ASP A 497 28.60 9.58 -3.67
CA ASP A 497 27.42 9.56 -2.80
C ASP A 497 26.92 10.97 -2.50
N TYR A 498 25.99 11.44 -3.32
CA TYR A 498 25.42 12.78 -3.22
C TYR A 498 23.98 12.80 -2.71
N ARG A 499 23.55 11.75 -2.01
CA ARG A 499 22.16 11.61 -1.57
C ARG A 499 21.67 12.80 -0.75
N ASN A 500 20.41 13.17 -0.99
CA ASN A 500 19.76 14.28 -0.30
C ASN A 500 19.26 13.89 1.10
N LEU A 501 18.96 12.60 1.32
CA LEU A 501 18.56 11.98 2.58
C LEU A 501 19.65 10.99 3.00
N LEU A 502 20.32 11.25 4.13
CA LEU A 502 21.39 10.41 4.68
C LEU A 502 20.84 9.27 5.53
N PHE A 503 19.72 9.51 6.21
CA PHE A 503 19.15 8.58 7.18
C PHE A 503 17.65 8.81 7.36
N PHE A 504 16.90 7.72 7.49
CA PHE A 504 15.51 7.71 7.92
C PHE A 504 15.24 6.42 8.68
N LYS A 505 14.72 6.49 9.91
CA LYS A 505 14.38 5.29 10.69
C LYS A 505 13.32 5.60 11.75
N THR A 506 12.44 4.64 11.98
CA THR A 506 11.50 4.63 13.11
C THR A 506 12.01 3.73 14.24
N PHE A 507 11.87 4.20 15.47
CA PHE A 507 12.17 3.49 16.71
C PHE A 507 10.86 3.25 17.47
N GLU A 508 10.69 2.04 18.00
CA GLU A 508 9.46 1.59 18.68
C GLU A 508 9.62 1.52 20.18
N SER A 509 8.61 1.97 20.94
CA SER A 509 8.67 2.13 22.40
C SER A 509 8.96 0.85 23.20
N GLN A 510 8.63 -0.34 22.67
CA GLN A 510 8.91 -1.62 23.34
C GLN A 510 10.37 -2.06 23.24
N LEU A 511 11.16 -1.39 22.38
CA LEU A 511 12.57 -1.67 22.13
C LEU A 511 13.48 -0.50 22.56
N MET A 512 12.89 0.59 23.07
CA MET A 512 13.63 1.78 23.50
C MET A 512 14.37 1.50 24.82
N ASN A 513 15.70 1.48 24.76
CA ASN A 513 16.52 1.62 25.95
C ASN A 513 16.68 3.13 26.26
N GLU A 514 17.03 3.48 27.50
CA GLU A 514 17.26 4.89 27.92
C GLU A 514 18.34 5.63 27.10
N ASN A 515 19.01 5.00 26.12
CA ASN A 515 20.09 5.57 25.32
C ASN A 515 20.22 4.92 23.94
N ASP A 516 19.16 4.94 23.11
CA ASP A 516 19.30 4.48 21.73
C ASP A 516 20.31 5.35 20.97
N VAL A 517 21.28 4.68 20.34
CA VAL A 517 22.32 5.33 19.54
C VAL A 517 21.92 5.23 18.07
N VAL A 518 21.78 6.40 17.44
CA VAL A 518 21.59 6.50 15.99
C VAL A 518 22.96 6.50 15.33
N GLU A 519 23.15 5.63 14.33
CA GLU A 519 24.39 5.55 13.57
C GLU A 519 24.12 5.52 12.07
N PHE A 520 24.86 6.32 11.31
CA PHE A 520 24.85 6.34 9.85
C PHE A 520 26.16 6.96 9.33
N TYR A 521 26.30 7.08 8.01
CA TYR A 521 27.45 7.76 7.41
C TYR A 521 27.07 8.97 6.57
N THR A 522 27.94 9.97 6.56
CA THR A 522 27.84 11.13 5.65
C THR A 522 28.15 10.75 4.20
N GLY A 523 27.66 11.55 3.26
CA GLY A 523 27.99 11.42 1.83
C GLY A 523 29.28 12.15 1.44
N ASP A 524 29.47 12.34 0.14
CA ASP A 524 30.60 13.02 -0.49
C ASP A 524 30.34 14.52 -0.76
N ASP A 525 29.11 14.99 -0.57
CA ASP A 525 28.75 16.39 -0.83
C ASP A 525 28.87 17.27 0.41
N SER A 526 29.73 18.28 0.32
CA SER A 526 29.87 19.31 1.34
C SER A 526 28.63 20.21 1.39
N SER A 527 27.79 19.98 2.40
CA SER A 527 26.49 20.63 2.57
C SER A 527 26.07 20.64 4.03
N ASP A 528 25.12 21.52 4.34
CA ASP A 528 24.44 21.54 5.62
C ASP A 528 23.26 20.55 5.60
N TYR A 529 23.10 19.79 6.68
CA TYR A 529 22.01 18.84 6.91
C TYR A 529 21.28 19.18 8.21
N ILE A 530 20.01 18.84 8.28
CA ILE A 530 19.19 18.89 9.50
C ILE A 530 18.98 17.45 9.95
N VAL A 531 19.27 17.22 11.23
CA VAL A 531 18.85 16.04 11.97
C VAL A 531 17.55 16.41 12.65
N GLU A 532 16.45 15.77 12.24
CA GLU A 532 15.13 15.93 12.84
C GLU A 532 14.76 14.67 13.62
N VAL A 533 14.34 14.86 14.87
CA VAL A 533 13.74 13.82 15.71
C VAL A 533 12.30 14.21 15.96
N THR A 534 11.36 13.39 15.51
CA THR A 534 9.93 13.55 15.75
C THR A 534 9.45 12.44 16.69
N GLN A 535 8.94 12.81 17.86
CA GLN A 535 8.31 11.89 18.81
C GLN A 535 6.80 12.09 18.81
N ILE A 536 6.06 10.98 18.80
CA ILE A 536 4.60 10.95 18.92
C ILE A 536 4.26 10.34 20.27
N LYS A 537 3.46 11.05 21.07
CA LYS A 537 2.95 10.58 22.36
C LYS A 537 1.65 9.78 22.20
N ALA A 538 1.28 9.03 23.24
CA ALA A 538 0.09 8.19 23.26
C ALA A 538 -1.23 8.98 23.06
N ASP A 539 -1.29 10.23 23.51
CA ASP A 539 -2.41 11.17 23.31
C ASP A 539 -2.47 11.76 21.89
N GLY A 540 -1.41 11.54 21.09
CA GLY A 540 -1.26 12.04 19.73
C GLY A 540 -0.52 13.38 19.62
N ASP A 541 0.03 13.91 20.71
CA ASP A 541 0.89 15.10 20.65
C ASP A 541 2.21 14.79 19.94
N ARG A 542 2.65 15.73 19.10
CA ARG A 542 3.89 15.66 18.33
C ARG A 542 4.94 16.59 18.91
N LEU A 543 6.14 16.07 19.15
CA LEU A 543 7.31 16.84 19.54
C LEU A 543 8.36 16.72 18.44
N ILE A 544 8.87 17.84 17.95
CA ILE A 544 9.88 17.89 16.91
C ILE A 544 11.11 18.60 17.47
N SER A 545 12.29 18.02 17.26
CA SER A 545 13.57 18.61 17.58
C SER A 545 14.45 18.61 16.35
N ARG A 546 15.03 19.77 16.02
CA ARG A 546 15.88 19.95 14.83
C ARG A 546 17.25 20.45 15.23
N THR A 547 18.30 19.74 14.82
CA THR A 547 19.69 20.18 15.00
C THR A 547 20.44 20.17 13.67
N LYS A 548 21.25 21.19 13.43
CA LYS A 548 22.03 21.32 12.20
C LYS A 548 23.41 20.65 12.33
N MET A 549 23.82 19.91 11.30
CA MET A 549 25.18 19.43 11.13
C MET A 549 25.71 19.80 9.74
N ARG A 550 27.03 19.86 9.59
CA ARG A 550 27.71 20.18 8.33
C ARG A 550 28.64 19.05 7.92
N VAL A 551 28.65 18.73 6.63
CA VAL A 551 29.64 17.84 6.02
C VAL A 551 30.64 18.70 5.26
N GLU A 552 31.94 18.54 5.50
CA GLU A 552 33.01 19.29 4.81
C GLU A 552 34.30 18.52 4.57
#